data_AF-A0A2N3L4X6-F1
#
_entry.id   AF-A0A2N3L4X6-F1
#
_cell.length_a   1.000
_cell.length_b   1.000
_cell.length_c   1.000
_cell.angle_alpha   90.00
_cell.angle_beta   90.00
_cell.angle_gamma   90.00
#
_symmetry.space_group_name_H-M   'P 1'
#
loop_
_entity.id
_entity.type
_entity.pdbx_description
1 polymer ?
#
loop_
_entity_poly.entity_id
_entity_poly.type
_entity_poly.pdbx_seq_one_letter_code
_entity_poly.pdbx_strand_id
1 'polypeptide(L)'
;MGESLLSKITRRQLHALQTHQDHDGHHHAHRHNAHSHIHEPMDEGQYAGDNRDDVDRMRRNVLVGMGMLPLAGMVLNPMHQAWALSNEVSIREDSRYRYITSNAIPDHSMGSFPNRSNPNSIKAQSLEFRLPINPERSGRFMPNPRNLFGVAVNGVPFDPFTAEFWQRDRKSGWRYEAISPTLDLGLDQNNAHVQPNGTYHYHGVPKGLIKSWSPDQHSIRIGFAADGFPIYAMFGYENPNDPNSPITPLRSSWQVKSGTRPGGPGGKYDGTYGEDFEFIPGLGDLDEANGRETVTPEYPNGTYAYFVTESFPFIPRMLAGISDPSFDKGPGGMPPGGTAGGPNGGPPGGPGGRPKPGRDGFPGQRPPLGKPPR
;
A
#
# COMPACT_ATOMS: atom_id res chain seq x y z
N MET A 1 -54.75 -3.24 66.58
CA MET A 1 -54.36 -3.51 65.18
C MET A 1 -53.92 -2.18 64.59
N GLY A 2 -52.68 -1.85 64.27
CA GLY A 2 -51.40 -2.57 64.13
C GLY A 2 -50.55 -1.68 63.22
N GLU A 3 -49.46 -1.13 63.77
CA GLU A 3 -48.51 -0.17 63.16
C GLU A 3 -47.52 -0.82 62.19
N SER A 4 -46.80 0.01 61.41
CA SER A 4 -45.39 -0.16 60.98
C SER A 4 -44.99 0.93 59.95
N LEU A 5 -43.81 1.58 59.90
CA LEU A 5 -42.57 1.63 60.69
C LEU A 5 -41.77 2.90 60.24
N LEU A 6 -41.23 3.65 61.22
CA LEU A 6 -39.88 4.27 61.36
C LEU A 6 -39.11 4.84 60.14
N SER A 7 -38.27 5.88 60.22
CA SER A 7 -37.98 6.95 61.20
C SER A 7 -36.95 7.90 60.57
N LYS A 8 -37.12 9.20 60.77
CA LYS A 8 -36.18 10.26 60.36
C LYS A 8 -34.97 10.31 61.30
N ILE A 9 -33.76 10.56 60.76
CA ILE A 9 -32.65 11.15 61.53
C ILE A 9 -32.22 12.46 60.85
N THR A 10 -32.02 13.45 61.72
CA THR A 10 -31.95 14.90 61.49
C THR A 10 -30.53 15.47 61.59
N ARG A 11 -30.36 16.69 61.05
CA ARG A 11 -29.45 17.77 61.46
C ARG A 11 -28.11 17.37 62.13
N ARG A 12 -27.19 16.81 61.36
CA ARG A 12 -25.74 17.08 61.47
C ARG A 12 -25.17 17.27 60.07
N GLN A 13 -25.64 18.35 59.44
CA GLN A 13 -24.95 19.03 58.36
C GLN A 13 -23.92 19.98 58.99
N LEU A 14 -22.84 20.21 58.24
CA LEU A 14 -21.98 21.41 58.21
C LEU A 14 -20.79 21.49 59.18
N HIS A 15 -19.62 21.17 58.59
CA HIS A 15 -18.40 21.97 58.50
C HIS A 15 -17.60 22.43 59.75
N ALA A 16 -16.27 22.25 59.58
CA ALA A 16 -15.13 22.98 60.13
C ALA A 16 -14.60 22.61 61.54
N LEU A 17 -13.41 21.99 61.58
CA LEU A 17 -12.20 22.66 62.08
C LEU A 17 -10.94 21.87 61.68
N GLN A 18 -9.93 22.66 61.35
CA GLN A 18 -8.65 22.37 60.74
C GLN A 18 -7.58 22.48 61.83
N THR A 19 -6.54 21.63 61.84
CA THR A 19 -5.11 22.00 61.86
C THR A 19 -4.15 20.92 62.43
N HIS A 20 -3.01 20.81 61.72
CA HIS A 20 -1.62 20.54 62.15
C HIS A 20 -1.07 19.12 62.49
N GLN A 21 -0.11 18.70 61.64
CA GLN A 21 1.25 18.13 61.89
C GLN A 21 1.39 16.89 62.79
N ASP A 22 2.26 15.90 62.57
CA ASP A 22 3.42 15.67 61.71
C ASP A 22 3.79 14.16 61.78
N HIS A 23 4.59 13.69 60.81
CA HIS A 23 5.52 12.54 60.82
C HIS A 23 5.07 11.12 61.30
N ASP A 24 5.03 10.15 60.37
CA ASP A 24 6.09 9.12 60.26
C ASP A 24 5.84 8.19 59.06
N GLY A 25 6.90 7.95 58.28
CA GLY A 25 6.86 7.18 57.05
C GLY A 25 7.17 5.70 57.27
N HIS A 26 6.57 4.84 56.45
CA HIS A 26 7.18 3.56 56.05
C HIS A 26 6.72 3.16 54.65
N HIS A 27 7.71 2.94 53.77
CA HIS A 27 7.62 2.39 52.44
C HIS A 27 7.00 0.97 52.45
N HIS A 28 6.07 0.68 51.53
CA HIS A 28 5.97 -0.65 50.94
C HIS A 28 5.51 -0.61 49.48
N ALA A 29 6.18 -1.46 48.70
CA ALA A 29 6.26 -1.49 47.24
C ALA A 29 4.96 -1.86 46.51
N HIS A 30 4.79 -1.26 45.34
CA HIS A 30 3.85 -1.63 44.30
C HIS A 30 4.09 -3.07 43.81
N ARG A 31 3.02 -3.88 43.75
CA ARG A 31 2.92 -5.04 42.86
C ARG A 31 1.82 -4.75 41.83
N HIS A 32 2.23 -4.49 40.59
CA HIS A 32 1.34 -4.54 39.43
C HIS A 32 1.26 -5.98 38.94
N ASN A 33 0.06 -6.56 38.97
CA ASN A 33 -0.24 -7.83 38.28
C ASN A 33 -0.43 -7.52 36.79
N ALA A 34 0.50 -7.98 35.96
CA ALA A 34 0.31 -8.03 34.51
C ALA A 34 -0.31 -9.39 34.16
N HIS A 35 -1.57 -9.37 33.70
CA HIS A 35 -2.17 -10.54 33.06
C HIS A 35 -1.70 -10.59 31.60
N SER A 36 -0.82 -11.54 31.28
CA SER A 36 -0.48 -11.91 29.91
C SER A 36 -1.59 -12.77 29.33
N HIS A 37 -2.39 -12.20 28.42
CA HIS A 37 -3.20 -13.02 27.53
C HIS A 37 -2.31 -13.52 26.40
N ILE A 38 -2.07 -14.83 26.40
CA ILE A 38 -1.42 -15.54 25.31
C ILE A 38 -2.49 -15.67 24.23
N HIS A 39 -2.39 -14.89 23.15
CA HIS A 39 -3.20 -15.11 21.95
C HIS A 39 -2.73 -16.41 21.30
N GLU A 40 -3.61 -17.40 21.19
CA GLU A 40 -3.36 -18.58 20.37
C GLU A 40 -3.20 -18.15 18.90
N PRO A 41 -2.26 -18.77 18.15
CA PRO A 41 -2.09 -18.48 16.73
C PRO A 41 -3.37 -18.81 15.97
N MET A 42 -3.91 -17.80 15.29
CA MET A 42 -5.07 -17.97 14.40
C MET A 42 -4.67 -18.93 13.27
N ASP A 43 -5.38 -20.05 13.15
CA ASP A 43 -5.27 -20.95 12.00
C ASP A 43 -5.92 -20.26 10.80
N GLU A 44 -5.11 -19.56 10.00
CA GLU A 44 -5.58 -18.72 8.88
C GLU A 44 -6.17 -19.54 7.72
N GLY A 45 -6.06 -20.87 7.73
CA GLY A 45 -6.30 -21.67 6.52
C GLY A 45 -5.28 -21.31 5.43
N GLN A 46 -4.72 -22.31 4.76
CA GLN A 46 -3.86 -22.01 3.61
C GLN A 46 -4.63 -21.18 2.58
N TYR A 47 -4.06 -20.08 2.09
CA TYR A 47 -4.60 -19.37 0.94
C TYR A 47 -4.68 -20.35 -0.25
N ALA A 48 -5.87 -20.89 -0.50
CA ALA A 48 -6.11 -21.91 -1.52
C ALA A 48 -6.14 -21.34 -2.95
N GLY A 49 -5.84 -20.04 -3.13
CA GLY A 49 -6.13 -19.32 -4.36
C GLY A 49 -7.63 -19.08 -4.55
N ASP A 50 -7.97 -18.18 -5.49
CA ASP A 50 -9.36 -17.99 -5.93
C ASP A 50 -9.83 -19.23 -6.70
N ASN A 51 -10.80 -19.95 -6.12
CA ASN A 51 -11.39 -21.19 -6.64
C ASN A 51 -12.78 -20.97 -7.27
N ARG A 52 -13.18 -19.72 -7.55
CA ARG A 52 -14.44 -19.45 -8.26
C ARG A 52 -14.33 -19.97 -9.70
N ASP A 53 -15.37 -20.67 -10.16
CA ASP A 53 -15.39 -21.40 -11.44
C ASP A 53 -15.10 -20.52 -12.67
N ASP A 54 -15.33 -19.22 -12.59
CA ASP A 54 -15.04 -18.23 -13.64
C ASP A 54 -13.55 -17.89 -13.76
N VAL A 55 -12.85 -17.76 -12.63
CA VAL A 55 -11.39 -17.58 -12.56
C VAL A 55 -10.66 -18.86 -12.99
N ASP A 56 -11.21 -20.00 -12.58
CA ASP A 56 -10.67 -21.32 -12.89
C ASP A 56 -10.91 -21.73 -14.37
N ARG A 57 -12.02 -21.29 -14.96
CA ARG A 57 -12.30 -21.44 -16.40
C ARG A 57 -11.36 -20.59 -17.25
N MET A 58 -10.93 -19.40 -16.80
CA MET A 58 -9.90 -18.62 -17.49
C MET A 58 -8.52 -19.30 -17.46
N ARG A 59 -8.13 -19.90 -16.32
CA ARG A 59 -6.88 -20.69 -16.21
C ARG A 59 -6.87 -21.89 -17.17
N ARG A 60 -7.99 -22.61 -17.28
CA ARG A 60 -8.12 -23.77 -18.18
C ARG A 60 -8.16 -23.38 -19.67
N ASN A 61 -8.74 -22.23 -20.02
CA ASN A 61 -8.81 -21.78 -21.41
C ASN A 61 -7.45 -21.35 -22.00
N VAL A 62 -6.46 -21.02 -21.16
CA VAL A 62 -5.07 -20.78 -21.60
C VAL A 62 -4.36 -22.11 -21.94
N LEU A 63 -4.72 -23.22 -21.29
CA LEU A 63 -4.13 -24.55 -21.59
C LEU A 63 -4.78 -25.27 -22.79
N VAL A 64 -6.04 -24.99 -23.13
CA VAL A 64 -6.72 -25.63 -24.29
C VAL A 64 -6.37 -24.94 -25.62
N GLY A 65 -5.76 -23.75 -25.60
CA GLY A 65 -5.26 -23.05 -26.79
C GLY A 65 -3.94 -23.60 -27.35
N MET A 66 -3.23 -24.46 -26.62
CA MET A 66 -2.01 -25.12 -27.09
C MET A 66 -2.35 -26.42 -27.82
N GLY A 67 -3.02 -26.28 -28.97
CA GLY A 67 -3.22 -27.37 -29.93
C GLY A 67 -1.88 -27.85 -30.49
N MET A 68 -1.28 -28.84 -29.83
CA MET A 68 -0.21 -29.65 -30.39
C MET A 68 -0.83 -30.66 -31.36
N LEU A 69 -0.60 -30.48 -32.67
CA LEU A 69 -0.29 -31.56 -33.62
C LEU A 69 0.40 -30.97 -34.88
N PRO A 70 1.26 -31.75 -35.58
CA PRO A 70 2.38 -31.21 -36.34
C PRO A 70 2.16 -31.18 -37.87
N LEU A 71 3.06 -30.43 -38.52
CA LEU A 71 3.54 -30.50 -39.91
C LEU A 71 3.04 -29.49 -40.95
N ALA A 72 4.06 -28.81 -41.48
CA ALA A 72 4.28 -28.34 -42.85
C ALA A 72 3.94 -26.87 -43.17
N GLY A 73 5.01 -26.10 -43.37
CA GLY A 73 4.96 -24.79 -44.04
C GLY A 73 5.78 -23.72 -43.33
N MET A 74 7.11 -23.80 -43.45
CA MET A 74 8.00 -22.67 -43.17
C MET A 74 7.62 -21.49 -44.07
N VAL A 75 7.12 -20.40 -43.49
CA VAL A 75 7.35 -19.04 -44.00
C VAL A 75 8.06 -18.30 -42.88
N LEU A 76 9.38 -18.20 -43.02
CA LEU A 76 10.25 -17.45 -42.11
C LEU A 76 9.97 -15.95 -42.30
N ASN A 77 9.03 -15.43 -41.54
CA ASN A 77 9.02 -14.03 -41.18
C ASN A 77 9.81 -13.94 -39.86
N PRO A 78 10.86 -13.10 -39.74
CA PRO A 78 11.52 -12.89 -38.46
C PRO A 78 10.59 -12.02 -37.60
N MET A 79 9.50 -12.61 -37.11
CA MET A 79 8.89 -12.12 -35.89
C MET A 79 9.95 -12.37 -34.82
N HIS A 80 10.59 -11.30 -34.37
CA HIS A 80 11.27 -11.29 -33.09
C HIS A 80 10.41 -12.10 -32.14
N GLN A 81 10.94 -13.22 -31.62
CA GLN A 81 10.27 -13.95 -30.57
C GLN A 81 10.18 -12.99 -29.38
N ALA A 82 9.10 -12.22 -29.32
CA ALA A 82 8.58 -11.71 -28.09
C ALA A 82 8.20 -12.97 -27.31
N TRP A 83 9.09 -13.40 -26.42
CA TRP A 83 8.63 -14.23 -25.31
C TRP A 83 7.52 -13.39 -24.68
N ALA A 84 6.27 -13.83 -24.86
CA ALA A 84 5.15 -13.18 -24.20
C ALA A 84 5.53 -13.17 -22.72
N LEU A 85 5.78 -11.99 -22.17
CA LEU A 85 6.08 -11.85 -20.75
C LEU A 85 4.88 -12.43 -20.01
N SER A 86 5.06 -13.60 -19.40
CA SER A 86 4.04 -14.25 -18.58
C SER A 86 4.16 -13.74 -17.16
N ASN A 87 3.02 -13.59 -16.49
CA ASN A 87 3.01 -13.36 -15.04
C ASN A 87 3.67 -14.53 -14.32
N GLU A 88 4.61 -14.22 -13.43
CA GLU A 88 5.18 -15.18 -12.48
C GLU A 88 5.12 -14.55 -11.09
N VAL A 89 4.35 -15.19 -10.21
CA VAL A 89 4.25 -14.85 -8.80
C VAL A 89 4.16 -16.15 -8.00
N SER A 90 4.90 -16.21 -6.89
CA SER A 90 4.82 -17.30 -5.93
C SER A 90 4.63 -16.72 -4.54
N ILE A 91 3.63 -17.21 -3.83
CA ILE A 91 3.36 -16.88 -2.44
C ILE A 91 3.62 -18.13 -1.63
N ARG A 92 4.56 -18.05 -0.68
CA ARG A 92 4.78 -19.09 0.33
C ARG A 92 4.61 -18.50 1.72
N GLU A 93 4.18 -19.33 2.65
CA GLU A 93 4.02 -18.93 4.05
C GLU A 93 4.76 -19.92 4.94
N ASP A 94 5.31 -19.41 6.04
CA ASP A 94 5.66 -20.21 7.21
C ASP A 94 4.86 -19.70 8.42
N SER A 95 5.19 -20.15 9.63
CA SER A 95 4.44 -19.78 10.85
C SER A 95 4.55 -18.30 11.25
N ARG A 96 5.40 -17.51 10.60
CA ARG A 96 5.63 -16.09 10.95
C ARG A 96 5.47 -15.16 9.77
N TYR A 97 5.86 -15.60 8.58
CA TYR A 97 6.00 -14.73 7.43
C TYR A 97 5.38 -15.30 6.15
N ARG A 98 4.79 -14.39 5.39
CA ARG A 98 4.45 -14.55 3.97
C ARG A 98 5.62 -14.04 3.15
N TYR A 99 6.04 -14.82 2.17
CA TYR A 99 7.07 -14.47 1.21
C TYR A 99 6.47 -14.48 -0.18
N ILE A 100 6.70 -13.40 -0.93
CA ILE A 100 6.16 -13.22 -2.26
C ILE A 100 7.33 -12.97 -3.20
N THR A 101 7.57 -13.89 -4.13
CA THR A 101 8.49 -13.64 -5.25
C THR A 101 7.68 -13.28 -6.49
N SER A 102 8.17 -12.32 -7.28
CA SER A 102 7.48 -11.90 -8.49
C SER A 102 8.40 -11.34 -9.57
N ASN A 103 8.02 -11.58 -10.82
CA ASN A 103 8.61 -10.90 -11.98
C ASN A 103 7.96 -9.55 -12.32
N ALA A 104 6.97 -9.09 -11.55
CA ALA A 104 6.23 -7.83 -11.73
C ALA A 104 5.52 -7.66 -13.09
N ILE A 105 5.28 -8.76 -13.82
CA ILE A 105 4.46 -8.77 -15.03
C ILE A 105 3.01 -9.04 -14.63
N PRO A 106 2.01 -8.20 -14.96
CA PRO A 106 0.63 -8.46 -14.57
C PRO A 106 0.02 -9.64 -15.34
N ASP A 107 -1.00 -10.26 -14.74
CA ASP A 107 -1.83 -11.33 -15.31
C ASP A 107 -3.10 -10.78 -16.03
N HIS A 108 -3.07 -9.51 -16.41
CA HIS A 108 -4.15 -8.80 -17.08
C HIS A 108 -3.61 -7.95 -18.24
N SER A 109 -4.52 -7.53 -19.13
CA SER A 109 -4.17 -6.63 -20.23
C SER A 109 -3.65 -5.29 -19.72
N MET A 110 -2.57 -4.82 -20.34
CA MET A 110 -1.91 -3.54 -20.05
C MET A 110 -2.15 -2.54 -21.17
N GLY A 111 -1.81 -1.28 -20.93
CA GLY A 111 -1.58 -0.32 -22.01
C GLY A 111 -0.37 -0.70 -22.87
N SER A 112 -0.20 0.00 -24.00
CA SER A 112 1.03 -0.11 -24.79
C SER A 112 2.16 0.67 -24.13
N PHE A 113 3.31 0.02 -23.95
CA PHE A 113 4.52 0.64 -23.42
C PHE A 113 5.72 0.27 -24.30
N PRO A 114 6.56 1.24 -24.72
CA PRO A 114 6.47 2.66 -24.41
C PRO A 114 5.27 3.35 -25.08
N ASN A 115 4.83 4.46 -24.51
CA ASN A 115 3.82 5.35 -25.08
C ASN A 115 4.33 6.81 -25.13
N ARG A 116 3.48 7.73 -25.62
CA ARG A 116 3.84 9.14 -25.85
C ARG A 116 4.32 9.85 -24.58
N SER A 117 3.79 9.46 -23.42
CA SER A 117 4.01 10.12 -22.12
C SER A 117 4.86 9.26 -21.17
N ASN A 118 5.12 8.01 -21.52
CA ASN A 118 6.05 7.11 -20.84
C ASN A 118 6.99 6.40 -21.84
N PRO A 119 8.29 6.75 -21.91
CA PRO A 119 9.22 6.19 -22.88
C PRO A 119 9.77 4.80 -22.50
N ASN A 120 9.35 4.23 -21.37
CA ASN A 120 9.93 2.99 -20.84
C ASN A 120 9.20 1.76 -21.39
N SER A 121 9.94 0.67 -21.59
CA SER A 121 9.39 -0.64 -21.99
C SER A 121 9.34 -1.57 -20.79
N ILE A 122 8.28 -2.39 -20.68
CA ILE A 122 8.11 -3.36 -19.60
C ILE A 122 9.23 -4.41 -19.67
N LYS A 123 9.76 -4.79 -18.50
CA LYS A 123 10.72 -5.88 -18.33
C LYS A 123 10.37 -6.68 -17.08
N ALA A 124 10.51 -8.01 -17.19
CA ALA A 124 10.46 -8.88 -16.03
C ALA A 124 11.52 -8.46 -15.00
N GLN A 125 11.13 -8.50 -13.74
CA GLN A 125 11.98 -8.19 -12.58
C GLN A 125 12.27 -9.48 -11.79
N SER A 126 13.03 -9.35 -10.70
CA SER A 126 13.23 -10.43 -9.72
C SER A 126 13.01 -9.85 -8.34
N LEU A 127 11.74 -9.72 -7.94
CA LEU A 127 11.34 -9.13 -6.66
C LEU A 127 11.10 -10.23 -5.62
N GLU A 128 11.47 -9.95 -4.37
CA GLU A 128 11.16 -10.78 -3.21
C GLU A 128 10.68 -9.87 -2.07
N PHE A 129 9.52 -10.21 -1.51
CA PHE A 129 8.90 -9.51 -0.41
C PHE A 129 8.74 -10.45 0.78
N ARG A 130 8.88 -9.92 1.99
CA ARG A 130 8.57 -10.62 3.25
C ARG A 130 7.60 -9.77 4.06
N LEU A 131 6.56 -10.39 4.59
CA LEU A 131 5.47 -9.76 5.31
C LEU A 131 5.10 -10.61 6.52
N PRO A 132 4.75 -10.04 7.69
CA PRO A 132 4.19 -10.84 8.77
C PRO A 132 2.84 -11.44 8.32
N ILE A 133 2.58 -12.71 8.66
CA ILE A 133 1.24 -13.31 8.42
C ILE A 133 0.21 -12.78 9.42
N ASN A 134 0.65 -12.45 10.64
CA ASN A 134 -0.16 -11.84 11.70
C ASN A 134 0.31 -10.39 11.91
N PRO A 135 -0.11 -9.43 11.07
CA PRO A 135 0.29 -8.05 11.20
C PRO A 135 -0.33 -7.41 12.45
N GLU A 136 0.45 -6.57 13.13
CA GLU A 136 0.00 -5.84 14.32
C GLU A 136 0.10 -4.33 14.10
N ARG A 137 -0.89 -3.60 14.62
CA ARG A 137 -0.85 -2.14 14.61
C ARG A 137 0.22 -1.64 15.57
N SER A 138 1.02 -0.69 15.12
CA SER A 138 2.05 -0.04 15.92
C SER A 138 1.50 1.03 16.89
N GLY A 139 0.19 1.28 16.86
CA GLY A 139 -0.50 2.32 17.63
C GLY A 139 -0.47 3.72 17.01
N ARG A 140 0.21 3.91 15.87
CA ARG A 140 0.21 5.15 15.08
C ARG A 140 0.39 4.84 13.60
N PHE A 141 0.01 5.78 12.73
CA PHE A 141 0.30 5.66 11.32
C PHE A 141 1.70 6.16 11.00
N MET A 142 2.42 5.41 10.18
CA MET A 142 3.81 5.61 9.80
C MET A 142 3.87 5.99 8.32
N PRO A 143 4.22 7.24 7.96
CA PRO A 143 4.38 7.62 6.56
C PRO A 143 5.41 6.76 5.84
N ASN A 144 5.12 6.34 4.61
CA ASN A 144 5.99 5.46 3.82
C ASN A 144 6.53 6.09 2.51
N PRO A 145 7.12 7.32 2.54
CA PRO A 145 7.35 8.14 1.34
C PRO A 145 8.48 7.65 0.41
N ARG A 146 9.20 6.59 0.80
CA ARG A 146 10.40 6.09 0.10
C ARG A 146 10.30 4.64 -0.35
N ASN A 147 9.26 3.92 0.05
CA ASN A 147 9.16 2.48 -0.19
C ASN A 147 7.93 2.17 -1.04
N LEU A 148 7.83 0.92 -1.48
CA LEU A 148 6.60 0.39 -2.03
C LEU A 148 5.56 0.30 -0.91
N PHE A 149 4.30 0.63 -1.21
CA PHE A 149 3.24 0.53 -0.20
C PHE A 149 2.88 -0.93 0.06
N GLY A 150 2.87 -1.75 -0.99
CA GLY A 150 2.50 -3.14 -0.93
C GLY A 150 2.73 -3.85 -2.26
N VAL A 151 2.28 -5.09 -2.34
CA VAL A 151 2.34 -5.91 -3.55
C VAL A 151 0.97 -6.53 -3.80
N ALA A 152 0.53 -6.48 -5.06
CA ALA A 152 -0.72 -7.09 -5.48
C ALA A 152 -0.62 -8.61 -5.50
N VAL A 153 -1.75 -9.31 -5.50
CA VAL A 153 -1.81 -10.79 -5.57
C VAL A 153 -1.21 -11.35 -6.87
N ASN A 154 -1.14 -10.54 -7.93
CA ASN A 154 -0.43 -10.90 -9.17
C ASN A 154 1.07 -10.52 -9.13
N GLY A 155 1.58 -10.02 -8.00
CA GLY A 155 2.99 -9.67 -7.82
C GLY A 155 3.41 -8.29 -8.35
N VAL A 156 2.49 -7.50 -8.89
CA VAL A 156 2.77 -6.12 -9.31
C VAL A 156 2.82 -5.19 -8.08
N PRO A 157 3.85 -4.33 -7.93
CA PRO A 157 3.94 -3.43 -6.80
C PRO A 157 2.89 -2.30 -6.79
N PHE A 158 2.44 -1.92 -5.61
CA PHE A 158 1.71 -0.68 -5.34
C PHE A 158 2.70 0.42 -4.96
N ASP A 159 2.76 1.49 -5.76
CA ASP A 159 3.66 2.61 -5.55
C ASP A 159 2.85 3.92 -5.55
N PRO A 160 2.51 4.49 -4.39
CA PRO A 160 1.67 5.69 -4.31
C PRO A 160 2.41 6.98 -4.69
N PHE A 161 3.74 6.96 -4.81
CA PHE A 161 4.54 8.18 -4.90
C PHE A 161 5.27 8.28 -6.24
N THR A 162 5.18 9.44 -6.87
CA THR A 162 6.03 9.77 -8.02
C THR A 162 7.45 10.15 -7.57
N ALA A 163 8.39 10.08 -8.51
CA ALA A 163 9.70 10.71 -8.39
C ALA A 163 9.69 12.18 -8.89
N GLU A 164 8.50 12.72 -9.21
CA GLU A 164 8.34 14.01 -9.85
C GLU A 164 8.06 15.09 -8.81
N PHE A 165 8.96 16.07 -8.75
CA PHE A 165 8.86 17.19 -7.82
C PHE A 165 8.78 18.49 -8.59
N TRP A 166 8.12 19.49 -8.00
CA TRP A 166 8.06 20.83 -8.57
C TRP A 166 9.47 21.35 -8.89
N GLN A 167 9.66 21.84 -10.12
CA GLN A 167 10.96 22.29 -10.65
C GLN A 167 12.08 21.24 -10.58
N ARG A 168 11.74 19.94 -10.49
CA ARG A 168 12.69 18.84 -10.27
C ARG A 168 13.50 18.97 -8.98
N ASP A 169 13.00 19.76 -8.02
CA ASP A 169 13.64 19.94 -6.73
C ASP A 169 12.94 19.10 -5.67
N ARG A 170 13.59 18.01 -5.24
CA ARG A 170 13.11 17.15 -4.14
C ARG A 170 12.96 17.91 -2.82
N LYS A 171 13.67 19.02 -2.64
CA LYS A 171 13.61 19.87 -1.44
C LYS A 171 12.48 20.90 -1.49
N SER A 172 11.78 21.04 -2.62
CA SER A 172 10.64 21.95 -2.75
C SER A 172 9.51 21.64 -1.78
N GLY A 173 9.38 20.36 -1.38
CA GLY A 173 8.25 19.88 -0.60
C GLY A 173 6.96 19.72 -1.41
N TRP A 174 7.02 19.82 -2.75
CA TRP A 174 5.86 19.67 -3.64
C TRP A 174 6.10 18.52 -4.60
N ARG A 175 5.36 17.42 -4.42
CA ARG A 175 5.45 16.20 -5.23
C ARG A 175 4.21 16.03 -6.08
N TYR A 176 4.39 15.84 -7.37
CA TYR A 176 3.26 15.64 -8.28
C TYR A 176 2.56 14.31 -7.99
N GLU A 177 1.25 14.32 -8.10
CA GLU A 177 0.44 13.11 -8.13
C GLU A 177 0.59 12.40 -9.48
N ALA A 178 0.61 11.06 -9.44
CA ALA A 178 0.63 10.28 -10.68
C ALA A 178 -0.71 10.36 -11.41
N ILE A 179 -1.80 10.34 -10.63
CA ILE A 179 -3.15 10.62 -11.09
C ILE A 179 -3.40 12.11 -10.80
N SER A 180 -3.05 12.96 -11.75
CA SER A 180 -3.06 14.41 -11.61
C SER A 180 -3.77 15.07 -12.80
N PRO A 181 -4.47 16.21 -12.60
CA PRO A 181 -5.05 16.97 -13.70
C PRO A 181 -4.01 17.65 -14.62
N THR A 182 -2.76 17.79 -14.18
CA THR A 182 -1.76 18.62 -14.87
C THR A 182 -0.52 17.87 -15.34
N LEU A 183 -0.29 16.65 -14.86
CA LEU A 183 0.86 15.83 -15.24
C LEU A 183 0.38 14.49 -15.83
N ASP A 184 0.73 14.27 -17.09
CA ASP A 184 0.51 12.98 -17.75
C ASP A 184 1.79 12.13 -17.66
N LEU A 185 1.75 11.10 -16.81
CA LEU A 185 2.83 10.11 -16.66
C LEU A 185 2.68 8.88 -17.55
N GLY A 186 1.76 8.93 -18.52
CA GLY A 186 1.47 7.83 -19.42
C GLY A 186 0.88 6.62 -18.72
N LEU A 187 0.03 6.85 -17.71
CA LEU A 187 -0.71 5.78 -17.02
C LEU A 187 -1.63 5.06 -18.02
N ASP A 188 -1.75 3.75 -17.87
CA ASP A 188 -2.70 2.95 -18.63
C ASP A 188 -4.07 2.85 -17.94
N GLN A 189 -4.98 2.05 -18.52
CA GLN A 189 -6.32 1.82 -17.98
C GLN A 189 -6.36 1.22 -16.56
N ASN A 190 -5.23 0.69 -16.07
CA ASN A 190 -5.08 0.10 -14.74
C ASN A 190 -4.47 1.08 -13.74
N ASN A 191 -4.39 2.37 -14.08
CA ASN A 191 -3.70 3.39 -13.30
C ASN A 191 -2.23 3.02 -13.02
N ALA A 192 -1.58 2.37 -13.98
CA ALA A 192 -0.21 1.90 -13.86
C ALA A 192 0.67 2.41 -15.00
N HIS A 193 1.97 2.44 -14.75
CA HIS A 193 2.96 2.72 -15.78
C HIS A 193 4.29 2.03 -15.49
N VAL A 194 5.28 2.30 -16.33
CA VAL A 194 6.56 1.58 -16.34
C VAL A 194 7.70 2.49 -15.89
N GLN A 195 8.49 2.03 -14.92
CA GLN A 195 9.70 2.74 -14.45
C GLN A 195 10.85 2.60 -15.46
N PRO A 196 11.91 3.43 -15.38
CA PRO A 196 13.09 3.32 -16.26
C PRO A 196 13.79 1.95 -16.26
N ASN A 197 13.71 1.19 -15.15
CA ASN A 197 14.24 -0.17 -15.06
C ASN A 197 13.33 -1.24 -15.72
N GLY A 198 12.12 -0.85 -16.17
CA GLY A 198 11.13 -1.71 -16.79
C GLY A 198 10.05 -2.25 -15.84
N THR A 199 10.07 -1.92 -14.55
CA THR A 199 9.04 -2.36 -13.60
C THR A 199 7.69 -1.71 -13.90
N TYR A 200 6.67 -2.53 -14.22
CA TYR A 200 5.27 -2.12 -14.23
C TYR A 200 4.74 -2.05 -12.79
N HIS A 201 4.00 -0.98 -12.45
CA HIS A 201 3.49 -0.77 -11.08
C HIS A 201 2.24 0.11 -11.07
N TYR A 202 1.39 -0.09 -10.05
CA TYR A 202 0.13 0.65 -9.89
C TYR A 202 0.32 1.93 -9.08
N HIS A 203 -0.40 2.98 -9.48
CA HIS A 203 -0.60 4.25 -8.75
C HIS A 203 -2.05 4.43 -8.24
N GLY A 204 -2.96 3.53 -8.61
CA GLY A 204 -4.36 3.58 -8.19
C GLY A 204 -5.08 2.26 -8.38
N VAL A 205 -6.40 2.30 -8.55
CA VAL A 205 -7.25 1.10 -8.69
C VAL A 205 -6.81 0.27 -9.91
N PRO A 206 -6.32 -0.98 -9.73
CA PRO A 206 -5.83 -1.82 -10.83
C PRO A 206 -7.01 -2.50 -11.54
N LYS A 207 -7.71 -1.79 -12.42
CA LYS A 207 -8.98 -2.25 -13.03
C LYS A 207 -8.90 -3.65 -13.65
N GLY A 208 -7.83 -3.97 -14.37
CA GLY A 208 -7.63 -5.27 -15.01
C GLY A 208 -7.33 -6.41 -14.03
N LEU A 209 -6.79 -6.12 -12.84
CA LEU A 209 -6.62 -7.11 -11.77
C LEU A 209 -7.99 -7.47 -11.17
N ILE A 210 -8.88 -6.49 -11.06
CA ILE A 210 -10.20 -6.70 -10.49
C ILE A 210 -11.15 -7.21 -11.59
N LYS A 211 -11.03 -8.50 -11.92
CA LYS A 211 -11.73 -9.15 -13.05
C LYS A 211 -13.26 -9.19 -12.91
N SER A 212 -13.81 -9.00 -11.71
CA SER A 212 -15.24 -8.93 -11.43
C SER A 212 -15.54 -7.78 -10.44
N TRP A 213 -16.20 -6.72 -10.91
CA TRP A 213 -16.82 -5.73 -10.02
C TRP A 213 -18.27 -6.14 -9.81
N SER A 214 -18.66 -6.32 -8.55
CA SER A 214 -20.07 -6.36 -8.17
C SER A 214 -20.27 -5.36 -7.03
N PRO A 215 -21.16 -4.38 -7.17
CA PRO A 215 -21.49 -3.47 -6.06
C PRO A 215 -22.16 -4.20 -4.90
N ASP A 216 -22.62 -5.44 -5.13
CA ASP A 216 -23.29 -6.28 -4.13
C ASP A 216 -22.32 -7.24 -3.43
N GLN A 217 -21.02 -7.18 -3.74
CA GLN A 217 -20.00 -8.05 -3.14
C GLN A 217 -18.90 -7.25 -2.47
N HIS A 218 -18.51 -7.66 -1.26
CA HIS A 218 -17.28 -7.17 -0.64
C HIS A 218 -16.11 -7.37 -1.61
N SER A 219 -15.22 -6.39 -1.70
CA SER A 219 -14.05 -6.49 -2.55
C SER A 219 -13.24 -7.72 -2.21
N ILE A 220 -12.71 -8.40 -3.24
CA ILE A 220 -11.67 -9.40 -3.03
C ILE A 220 -10.39 -8.73 -2.51
N ARG A 221 -9.61 -9.44 -1.71
CA ARG A 221 -8.26 -8.98 -1.35
C ARG A 221 -7.40 -8.90 -2.61
N ILE A 222 -6.92 -7.70 -2.94
CA ILE A 222 -6.11 -7.43 -4.14
C ILE A 222 -4.62 -7.46 -3.87
N GLY A 223 -4.19 -7.50 -2.60
CA GLY A 223 -2.78 -7.54 -2.23
C GLY A 223 -2.54 -7.47 -0.73
N PHE A 224 -1.28 -7.24 -0.38
CA PHE A 224 -0.81 -7.06 0.99
C PHE A 224 0.08 -5.82 1.08
N ALA A 225 -0.13 -5.01 2.11
CA ALA A 225 0.71 -3.86 2.42
C ALA A 225 2.04 -4.31 3.01
N ALA A 226 3.04 -3.43 2.99
CA ALA A 226 4.41 -3.71 3.45
C ALA A 226 4.51 -4.10 4.93
N ASP A 227 3.47 -3.82 5.72
CA ASP A 227 3.33 -4.21 7.12
C ASP A 227 2.50 -5.49 7.34
N GLY A 228 2.04 -6.13 6.25
CA GLY A 228 1.34 -7.42 6.23
C GLY A 228 -0.19 -7.33 6.20
N PHE A 229 -0.79 -6.18 6.49
CA PHE A 229 -2.25 -6.04 6.45
C PHE A 229 -2.80 -6.17 5.01
N PRO A 230 -4.02 -6.70 4.85
CA PRO A 230 -4.63 -6.89 3.53
C PRO A 230 -4.98 -5.55 2.86
N ILE A 231 -4.92 -5.55 1.53
CA ILE A 231 -5.35 -4.45 0.66
C ILE A 231 -6.58 -4.90 -0.13
N TYR A 232 -7.63 -4.08 -0.11
CA TYR A 232 -8.87 -4.24 -0.88
C TYR A 232 -9.09 -3.06 -1.83
N ALA A 233 -10.06 -3.15 -2.75
CA ALA A 233 -10.35 -2.09 -3.72
C ALA A 233 -11.80 -1.59 -3.64
N MET A 234 -12.00 -0.34 -3.21
CA MET A 234 -13.25 0.44 -3.28
C MET A 234 -14.44 -0.04 -2.45
N PHE A 235 -14.79 -1.33 -2.38
CA PHE A 235 -16.04 -1.79 -1.74
C PHE A 235 -15.80 -2.54 -0.43
N GLY A 236 -16.67 -2.30 0.54
CA GLY A 236 -16.71 -3.05 1.79
C GLY A 236 -18.09 -3.00 2.44
N TYR A 237 -18.21 -3.60 3.62
CA TYR A 237 -19.44 -3.55 4.41
C TYR A 237 -19.76 -2.13 4.88
N GLU A 238 -21.03 -1.71 4.79
CA GLU A 238 -21.49 -0.41 5.29
C GLU A 238 -21.25 -0.33 6.81
N ASN A 239 -21.63 -1.37 7.55
CA ASN A 239 -21.19 -1.55 8.93
C ASN A 239 -19.91 -2.39 8.94
N PRO A 240 -18.75 -1.84 9.31
CA PRO A 240 -17.47 -2.56 9.27
C PRO A 240 -17.44 -3.78 10.20
N ASN A 241 -18.35 -3.91 11.15
CA ASN A 241 -18.37 -5.01 12.11
C ASN A 241 -19.45 -6.07 11.81
N ASP A 242 -20.20 -5.93 10.72
CA ASP A 242 -21.30 -6.84 10.39
C ASP A 242 -21.18 -7.33 8.93
N PRO A 243 -20.83 -8.62 8.72
CA PRO A 243 -20.69 -9.17 7.38
C PRO A 243 -22.02 -9.36 6.64
N ASN A 244 -23.15 -9.15 7.32
CA ASN A 244 -24.50 -9.17 6.72
C ASN A 244 -25.00 -7.76 6.34
N SER A 245 -24.25 -6.72 6.68
CA SER A 245 -24.62 -5.36 6.29
C SER A 245 -24.47 -5.15 4.77
N PRO A 246 -25.18 -4.17 4.19
CA PRO A 246 -25.07 -3.86 2.77
C PRO A 246 -23.62 -3.60 2.36
N ILE A 247 -23.29 -3.89 1.09
CA ILE A 247 -22.02 -3.48 0.50
C ILE A 247 -22.14 -2.05 -0.01
N THR A 248 -21.11 -1.25 0.22
CA THR A 248 -21.05 0.15 -0.20
C THR A 248 -19.65 0.51 -0.71
N PRO A 249 -19.52 1.43 -1.69
CA PRO A 249 -18.25 2.04 -1.99
C PRO A 249 -17.75 2.85 -0.79
N LEU A 250 -16.57 2.50 -0.27
CA LEU A 250 -15.92 3.18 0.82
C LEU A 250 -15.25 4.46 0.32
N ARG A 251 -15.52 5.56 1.02
CA ARG A 251 -15.01 6.89 0.69
C ARG A 251 -13.76 7.20 1.50
N SER A 252 -12.74 7.70 0.83
CA SER A 252 -11.60 8.35 1.47
C SER A 252 -12.07 9.56 2.29
N SER A 253 -11.41 9.80 3.42
CA SER A 253 -11.58 11.00 4.24
C SER A 253 -10.61 12.13 3.87
N TRP A 254 -10.00 12.06 2.70
CA TRP A 254 -9.13 13.11 2.16
C TRP A 254 -9.87 13.98 1.16
N GLN A 255 -9.59 15.28 1.18
CA GLN A 255 -10.11 16.24 0.19
C GLN A 255 -9.02 17.20 -0.27
N VAL A 256 -9.26 17.85 -1.41
CA VAL A 256 -8.42 18.98 -1.85
C VAL A 256 -8.68 20.16 -0.94
N LYS A 257 -7.62 20.79 -0.44
CA LYS A 257 -7.67 22.01 0.39
C LYS A 257 -8.39 23.13 -0.35
N SER A 258 -9.04 24.02 0.39
CA SER A 258 -9.60 25.25 -0.19
C SER A 258 -8.54 26.37 -0.29
N GLY A 259 -8.72 27.29 -1.24
CA GLY A 259 -7.88 28.49 -1.36
C GLY A 259 -6.67 28.33 -2.29
N THR A 260 -5.56 29.00 -1.94
CA THR A 260 -4.34 29.06 -2.77
C THR A 260 -3.10 28.64 -2.00
N ARG A 261 -2.15 28.03 -2.70
CA ARG A 261 -0.84 27.64 -2.15
C ARG A 261 -0.08 28.90 -1.71
N PRO A 262 0.40 28.98 -0.46
CA PRO A 262 1.07 30.17 0.06
C PRO A 262 2.49 30.39 -0.51
N GLY A 263 3.04 29.41 -1.22
CA GLY A 263 4.38 29.45 -1.82
C GLY A 263 4.59 28.27 -2.76
N GLY A 264 5.85 28.04 -3.17
CA GLY A 264 6.20 26.97 -4.11
C GLY A 264 5.50 27.16 -5.47
N PRO A 265 4.75 26.16 -5.97
CA PRO A 265 4.02 26.25 -7.24
C PRO A 265 3.04 27.42 -7.36
N GLY A 266 2.55 27.95 -6.23
CA GLY A 266 1.49 28.96 -6.21
C GLY A 266 0.16 28.44 -6.79
N GLY A 267 -0.77 29.35 -7.09
CA GLY A 267 -2.08 28.99 -7.64
C GLY A 267 -3.04 28.36 -6.63
N LYS A 268 -4.21 27.89 -7.11
CA LYS A 268 -5.20 27.20 -6.28
C LYS A 268 -4.73 25.78 -5.96
N TYR A 269 -5.14 25.26 -4.81
CA TYR A 269 -5.08 23.81 -4.58
C TYR A 269 -6.02 23.13 -5.58
N ASP A 270 -5.51 22.16 -6.33
CA ASP A 270 -6.24 21.53 -7.45
C ASP A 270 -5.99 20.01 -7.56
N GLY A 271 -5.24 19.44 -6.62
CA GLY A 271 -4.88 18.02 -6.61
C GLY A 271 -3.70 17.67 -7.52
N THR A 272 -2.99 18.67 -8.06
CA THR A 272 -1.75 18.45 -8.82
C THR A 272 -0.67 17.82 -7.96
N TYR A 273 -0.58 18.23 -6.69
CA TYR A 273 0.45 17.77 -5.75
C TYR A 273 -0.19 17.03 -4.58
N GLY A 274 0.53 16.07 -4.00
CA GLY A 274 0.06 15.37 -2.81
C GLY A 274 -0.18 16.32 -1.64
N GLU A 275 0.59 17.41 -1.58
CA GLU A 275 0.46 18.45 -0.58
C GLU A 275 -0.79 19.34 -0.76
N ASP A 276 -1.54 19.18 -1.85
CA ASP A 276 -2.84 19.84 -2.03
C ASP A 276 -3.96 19.22 -1.21
N PHE A 277 -3.75 18.01 -0.69
CA PHE A 277 -4.78 17.27 0.05
C PHE A 277 -4.64 17.45 1.56
N GLU A 278 -5.77 17.38 2.25
CA GLU A 278 -5.85 17.32 3.71
C GLU A 278 -6.78 16.19 4.14
N PHE A 279 -6.46 15.57 5.27
CA PHE A 279 -7.31 14.58 5.93
C PHE A 279 -8.34 15.30 6.80
N ILE A 280 -9.61 14.93 6.66
CA ILE A 280 -10.72 15.44 7.46
C ILE A 280 -11.35 14.26 8.20
N PRO A 281 -11.14 14.13 9.53
CA PRO A 281 -11.71 13.05 10.31
C PRO A 281 -13.23 12.94 10.12
N GLY A 282 -13.70 11.75 9.71
CA GLY A 282 -15.12 11.47 9.51
C GLY A 282 -15.75 12.06 8.25
N LEU A 283 -14.97 12.59 7.31
CA LEU A 283 -15.49 13.02 6.00
C LEU A 283 -15.97 11.84 5.16
N GLY A 284 -15.20 10.76 5.16
CA GLY A 284 -15.52 9.50 4.52
C GLY A 284 -15.59 8.36 5.53
N ASP A 285 -15.39 7.15 5.02
CA ASP A 285 -15.52 5.90 5.79
C ASP A 285 -14.16 5.33 6.22
N LEU A 286 -13.07 5.92 5.69
CA LEU A 286 -11.68 5.49 5.89
C LEU A 286 -10.88 6.49 6.74
N ASP A 287 -9.88 6.02 7.47
CA ASP A 287 -8.99 6.83 8.29
C ASP A 287 -7.86 7.53 7.49
N GLU A 288 -6.91 8.18 8.18
CA GLU A 288 -5.83 8.93 7.52
C GLU A 288 -4.90 8.03 6.70
N ALA A 289 -4.78 6.75 7.03
CA ALA A 289 -4.03 5.78 6.25
C ALA A 289 -4.89 5.14 5.15
N ASN A 290 -6.08 5.67 4.87
CA ASN A 290 -7.03 5.14 3.90
C ASN A 290 -7.40 3.67 4.17
N GLY A 291 -7.47 3.32 5.45
CA GLY A 291 -7.91 2.02 5.93
C GLY A 291 -9.02 2.12 6.98
N ARG A 292 -9.42 0.99 7.53
CA ARG A 292 -10.31 0.90 8.70
C ARG A 292 -10.21 -0.49 9.34
N GLU A 293 -10.61 -0.59 10.61
CA GLU A 293 -10.95 -1.89 11.19
C GLU A 293 -12.23 -2.40 10.54
N THR A 294 -12.25 -3.65 10.09
CA THR A 294 -13.42 -4.26 9.45
C THR A 294 -13.35 -5.78 9.50
N VAL A 295 -14.51 -6.43 9.55
CA VAL A 295 -14.64 -7.83 9.14
C VAL A 295 -14.58 -7.91 7.62
N THR A 296 -14.12 -9.04 7.11
CA THR A 296 -14.06 -9.37 5.68
C THR A 296 -14.32 -10.88 5.52
N PRO A 297 -14.63 -11.38 4.31
CA PRO A 297 -14.77 -12.82 4.09
C PRO A 297 -13.56 -13.63 4.58
N GLU A 298 -12.35 -13.09 4.39
CA GLU A 298 -11.08 -13.71 4.79
C GLU A 298 -10.76 -13.52 6.28
N TYR A 299 -11.26 -12.43 6.89
CA TYR A 299 -11.05 -12.10 8.31
C TYR A 299 -12.39 -11.88 9.01
N PRO A 300 -13.16 -12.95 9.30
CA PRO A 300 -14.49 -12.85 9.90
C PRO A 300 -14.46 -12.35 11.35
N ASN A 301 -13.31 -12.48 12.02
CA ASN A 301 -13.08 -11.97 13.38
C ASN A 301 -12.59 -10.51 13.40
N GLY A 302 -12.48 -9.88 12.23
CA GLY A 302 -11.97 -8.52 12.08
C GLY A 302 -10.47 -8.45 11.80
N THR A 303 -10.09 -7.40 11.08
CA THR A 303 -8.70 -7.01 10.83
C THR A 303 -8.65 -5.52 10.50
N TYR A 304 -7.46 -4.92 10.60
CA TYR A 304 -7.23 -3.64 9.96
C TYR A 304 -6.97 -3.86 8.48
N ALA A 305 -7.70 -3.16 7.62
CA ALA A 305 -7.60 -3.33 6.17
C ALA A 305 -7.39 -1.99 5.49
N TYR A 306 -6.53 -1.98 4.48
CA TYR A 306 -6.35 -0.84 3.60
C TYR A 306 -7.24 -0.92 2.37
N PHE A 307 -7.61 0.25 1.85
CA PHE A 307 -8.42 0.34 0.65
C PHE A 307 -7.73 1.20 -0.41
N VAL A 308 -7.65 0.67 -1.63
CA VAL A 308 -7.32 1.44 -2.84
C VAL A 308 -8.63 2.03 -3.37
N THR A 309 -8.66 3.34 -3.56
CA THR A 309 -9.87 4.11 -3.89
C THR A 309 -9.71 4.90 -5.18
N GLU A 310 -10.82 5.36 -5.77
CA GLU A 310 -10.78 6.24 -6.95
C GLU A 310 -10.45 7.71 -6.60
N SER A 311 -10.50 8.07 -5.32
CA SER A 311 -10.06 9.36 -4.80
C SER A 311 -8.74 9.25 -4.04
N PHE A 312 -8.07 10.38 -3.87
CA PHE A 312 -6.82 10.50 -3.10
C PHE A 312 -6.96 9.82 -1.73
N PRO A 313 -5.95 9.06 -1.26
CA PRO A 313 -4.60 8.95 -1.81
C PRO A 313 -4.45 7.96 -2.98
N PHE A 314 -5.55 7.42 -3.50
CA PHE A 314 -5.64 6.35 -4.50
C PHE A 314 -5.07 5.04 -3.98
N ILE A 315 -3.77 5.01 -3.73
CA ILE A 315 -3.09 3.99 -2.93
C ILE A 315 -2.72 4.63 -1.58
N PRO A 316 -2.96 3.95 -0.45
CA PRO A 316 -2.54 4.43 0.86
C PRO A 316 -1.06 4.85 0.94
N ARG A 317 -0.77 5.81 1.81
CA ARG A 317 0.57 6.43 1.96
C ARG A 317 1.23 6.20 3.31
N MET A 318 0.47 5.65 4.24
CA MET A 318 0.89 5.41 5.61
C MET A 318 0.60 3.96 5.97
N LEU A 319 1.44 3.41 6.84
CA LEU A 319 1.32 2.06 7.38
C LEU A 319 0.84 2.14 8.83
N ALA A 320 -0.11 1.29 9.22
CA ALA A 320 -0.61 1.08 10.56
C ALA A 320 0.35 0.21 11.38
N GLY A 321 1.05 -0.72 10.72
CA GLY A 321 2.08 -1.56 11.30
C GLY A 321 3.51 -1.14 10.91
N ILE A 322 4.44 -2.08 11.05
CA ILE A 322 5.87 -1.89 10.76
C ILE A 322 6.17 -2.51 9.40
N SER A 323 6.68 -1.71 8.46
CA SER A 323 7.15 -2.19 7.15
C SER A 323 8.32 -3.16 7.30
N ASP A 324 8.35 -4.19 6.46
CA ASP A 324 9.56 -4.97 6.23
C ASP A 324 10.52 -4.24 5.26
N PRO A 325 11.85 -4.30 5.47
CA PRO A 325 12.84 -3.67 4.57
C PRO A 325 12.83 -4.19 3.13
N SER A 326 12.24 -5.37 2.87
CA SER A 326 12.07 -5.89 1.50
C SER A 326 11.25 -4.99 0.57
N PHE A 327 10.54 -3.98 1.12
CA PHE A 327 9.79 -2.98 0.34
C PHE A 327 10.58 -1.69 0.04
N ASP A 328 11.82 -1.55 0.52
CA ASP A 328 12.65 -0.36 0.32
C ASP A 328 13.05 -0.16 -1.15
N LYS A 329 12.89 1.06 -1.67
CA LYS A 329 13.34 1.42 -3.03
C LYS A 329 14.79 1.93 -3.00
N GLY A 330 15.76 1.06 -3.24
CA GLY A 330 17.17 1.44 -3.34
C GLY A 330 18.11 0.23 -3.39
N PRO A 331 19.45 0.44 -3.38
CA PRO A 331 20.45 -0.64 -3.38
C PRO A 331 20.40 -1.58 -2.15
N GLY A 332 19.48 -1.33 -1.21
CA GLY A 332 19.15 -2.19 -0.05
C GLY A 332 17.79 -2.88 -0.14
N GLY A 333 16.99 -2.60 -1.19
CA GLY A 333 15.97 -3.51 -1.68
C GLY A 333 16.69 -4.59 -2.48
N MET A 334 16.50 -5.84 -2.07
CA MET A 334 17.42 -6.97 -2.27
C MET A 334 18.07 -7.08 -3.67
N PRO A 335 19.39 -7.33 -3.76
CA PRO A 335 20.04 -7.67 -5.02
C PRO A 335 19.54 -9.04 -5.56
N PRO A 336 19.66 -9.29 -6.88
CA PRO A 336 19.28 -10.56 -7.48
C PRO A 336 20.09 -11.71 -6.87
N GLY A 337 19.41 -12.72 -6.32
CA GLY A 337 19.95 -14.06 -6.10
C GLY A 337 21.24 -14.16 -5.27
N GLY A 338 21.10 -14.30 -3.95
CA GLY A 338 22.18 -14.80 -3.11
C GLY A 338 22.31 -16.32 -3.25
N THR A 339 23.27 -16.81 -4.04
CA THR A 339 23.80 -18.17 -3.88
C THR A 339 24.73 -18.20 -2.67
N ALA A 340 24.49 -19.14 -1.76
CA ALA A 340 25.29 -19.42 -0.58
C ALA A 340 26.65 -20.08 -0.90
N GLY A 341 27.66 -19.76 -0.07
CA GLY A 341 28.95 -20.47 0.08
C GLY A 341 30.16 -19.69 -0.45
N GLY A 342 31.24 -19.36 0.28
CA GLY A 342 31.75 -19.73 1.60
C GLY A 342 32.99 -18.85 1.94
N PRO A 343 33.73 -19.11 3.04
CA PRO A 343 34.46 -18.09 3.80
C PRO A 343 35.98 -17.99 3.46
N ASN A 344 36.48 -16.75 3.36
CA ASN A 344 37.87 -16.26 3.59
C ASN A 344 37.89 -14.79 3.12
N GLY A 345 38.33 -13.75 3.82
CA GLY A 345 39.29 -13.61 4.91
C GLY A 345 40.31 -12.53 4.49
N GLY A 346 40.18 -11.29 5.01
CA GLY A 346 41.25 -10.26 4.93
C GLY A 346 40.78 -8.78 4.90
N PRO A 347 41.21 -7.92 5.84
CA PRO A 347 40.93 -6.48 5.87
C PRO A 347 42.19 -5.64 5.45
N PRO A 348 42.23 -4.28 5.50
CA PRO A 348 42.35 -3.42 4.32
C PRO A 348 43.63 -2.57 4.25
N GLY A 349 43.97 -2.04 3.06
CA GLY A 349 44.97 -0.98 2.88
C GLY A 349 44.99 -0.47 1.43
N GLY A 350 44.58 0.77 1.15
CA GLY A 350 45.48 1.94 1.11
C GLY A 350 45.20 2.77 -0.17
N PRO A 351 45.61 4.05 -0.26
CA PRO A 351 44.69 5.15 -0.63
C PRO A 351 44.99 5.85 -1.97
N GLY A 352 44.01 6.61 -2.47
CA GLY A 352 44.28 7.84 -3.23
C GLY A 352 43.62 7.96 -4.60
N GLY A 353 42.57 8.79 -4.70
CA GLY A 353 42.02 9.26 -5.97
C GLY A 353 40.89 10.26 -5.77
N ARG A 354 41.23 11.57 -5.75
CA ARG A 354 40.27 12.68 -5.71
C ARG A 354 39.42 12.76 -6.99
N PRO A 355 38.21 13.36 -6.93
CA PRO A 355 37.19 13.24 -7.97
C PRO A 355 37.34 14.29 -9.08
N LYS A 356 36.98 13.93 -10.33
CA LYS A 356 36.74 14.87 -11.43
C LYS A 356 35.26 14.89 -11.84
N PRO A 357 34.75 16.02 -12.34
CA PRO A 357 33.32 16.34 -12.34
C PRO A 357 32.61 16.02 -13.66
N GLY A 358 31.34 15.63 -13.52
CA GLY A 358 30.20 16.02 -14.37
C GLY A 358 30.31 15.79 -15.89
N ARG A 359 29.68 14.72 -16.36
CA ARG A 359 29.10 14.62 -17.72
C ARG A 359 27.84 13.75 -17.71
N ASP A 360 26.78 14.29 -17.14
CA ASP A 360 25.42 13.85 -17.47
C ASP A 360 24.88 14.79 -18.56
N GLY A 361 24.97 14.33 -19.80
CA GLY A 361 24.39 15.01 -20.96
C GLY A 361 23.42 14.06 -21.66
N PHE A 362 22.12 14.28 -21.49
CA PHE A 362 21.11 13.80 -22.42
C PHE A 362 20.52 15.01 -23.17
N PRO A 363 20.50 15.00 -24.52
CA PRO A 363 20.03 16.11 -25.33
C PRO A 363 18.51 16.03 -25.51
N GLY A 364 17.82 17.14 -25.27
CA GLY A 364 16.38 17.24 -25.47
C GLY A 364 15.86 18.62 -25.10
N GLN A 365 16.33 19.66 -25.80
CA GLN A 365 15.70 20.98 -25.71
C GLN A 365 14.31 20.92 -26.33
N ARG A 366 13.28 21.36 -25.60
CA ARG A 366 11.98 21.78 -26.15
C ARG A 366 11.86 23.31 -26.06
N PRO A 367 11.09 23.96 -26.95
CA PRO A 367 11.08 25.42 -27.11
C PRO A 367 10.37 26.15 -25.96
N PRO A 368 10.60 27.46 -25.78
CA PRO A 368 9.94 28.24 -24.73
C PRO A 368 8.44 28.39 -24.99
N LEU A 369 7.64 28.18 -23.94
CA LEU A 369 6.19 28.39 -23.94
C LEU A 369 5.84 29.88 -24.00
N GLY A 370 4.86 30.21 -24.85
CA GLY A 370 4.32 31.55 -25.07
C GLY A 370 3.61 32.12 -23.85
N LYS A 371 3.60 33.46 -23.76
CA LYS A 371 2.96 34.24 -22.71
C LYS A 371 1.43 34.09 -22.73
N PRO A 372 0.74 34.17 -21.58
CA PRO A 372 -0.72 34.09 -21.52
C PRO A 372 -1.39 35.33 -22.14
N PRO A 373 -2.61 35.21 -22.68
CA PRO A 373 -3.35 36.31 -23.27
C PRO A 373 -3.78 37.32 -22.22
N ARG A 374 -3.92 38.58 -22.66
CA ARG A 374 -4.43 39.71 -21.86
C ARG A 374 -5.92 39.62 -21.60
#